data_AF-A0A842W403-F1
#
_entry.id   AF-A0A842W403-F1
#
_cell.length_a   1.000
_cell.length_b   1.000
_cell.length_c   1.000
_cell.angle_alpha   90.00
_cell.angle_beta   90.00
_cell.angle_gamma   90.00
#
_symmetry.space_group_name_H-M   'P 1'
#
loop_
_entity.id
_entity.type
_entity.pdbx_description
1 polymer ?
#
loop_
_entity_poly.entity_id
_entity_poly.type
_entity_poly.pdbx_seq_one_letter_code
_entity_poly.pdbx_strand_id
1 'polypeptide(L)'
;DYDKLAELTEGYSGSDIAILCREAIMRPIRDLDQSGSLQRGDNIEVRPVSLEDYTISLNKIKPTVGKEELDKFEEWLKEYGG
;
A
#
# COMPACT_ATOMS: atom_id res chain seq x y z
N ASP A 1 -11.85 -5.97 -5.08
CA ASP A 1 -10.44 -5.62 -4.78
C ASP A 1 -10.28 -4.80 -3.51
N TYR A 2 -11.00 -3.69 -3.37
CA TYR A 2 -10.92 -2.85 -2.16
C TYR A 2 -11.25 -3.59 -0.86
N ASP A 3 -12.28 -4.44 -0.84
CA ASP A 3 -12.63 -5.22 0.36
C ASP A 3 -11.49 -6.16 0.79
N LYS A 4 -10.84 -6.80 -0.18
CA LYS A 4 -9.70 -7.69 0.08
C LYS A 4 -8.46 -6.93 0.54
N LEU A 5 -8.24 -5.72 0.01
CA LEU A 5 -7.17 -4.85 0.51
C LEU A 5 -7.46 -4.39 1.93
N ALA A 6 -8.72 -4.03 2.24
CA ALA A 6 -9.13 -3.65 3.58
C ALA A 6 -8.82 -4.77 4.59
N GLU A 7 -9.22 -6.01 4.29
CA GLU A 7 -8.91 -7.18 5.11
C GLU A 7 -7.40 -7.41 5.30
N LEU A 8 -6.60 -7.22 4.25
CA LEU A 8 -5.14 -7.40 4.30
C LEU A 8 -4.41 -6.27 5.03
N THR A 9 -5.03 -5.10 5.15
CA THR A 9 -4.49 -3.90 5.83
C THR A 9 -5.10 -3.68 7.20
N GLU A 10 -5.74 -4.69 7.79
CA GLU A 10 -6.25 -4.62 9.16
C GLU A 10 -5.10 -4.21 10.12
N GLY A 11 -5.33 -3.15 10.91
CA GLY A 11 -4.34 -2.59 11.83
C GLY A 11 -3.27 -1.69 11.20
N TYR A 12 -3.39 -1.35 9.91
CA TYR A 12 -2.55 -0.33 9.28
C TYR A 12 -3.12 1.06 9.56
N SER A 13 -2.25 2.02 9.85
CA SER A 13 -2.66 3.43 9.91
C SER A 13 -2.88 4.00 8.50
N GLY A 14 -3.56 5.14 8.40
CA GLY A 14 -3.70 5.86 7.13
C GLY A 14 -2.35 6.21 6.49
N SER A 15 -1.32 6.46 7.30
CA SER A 15 0.05 6.68 6.84
C SER A 15 0.65 5.42 6.22
N ASP A 16 0.44 4.25 6.84
CA ASP A 16 0.92 2.97 6.32
C ASP A 16 0.23 2.63 4.98
N ILE A 17 -1.08 2.88 4.89
CA ILE A 17 -1.85 2.70 3.65
C ILE A 17 -1.33 3.64 2.56
N ALA A 18 -1.02 4.90 2.89
CA ALA A 18 -0.47 5.85 1.92
C ALA A 18 0.91 5.41 1.39
N ILE A 19 1.77 4.85 2.26
CA ILE A 19 3.05 4.27 1.86
C ILE A 19 2.82 3.05 0.96
N LEU A 20 1.86 2.18 1.31
CA LEU A 20 1.49 1.01 0.54
C LEU A 20 1.06 1.35 -0.88
N CYS A 21 0.17 2.32 -1.04
CA CYS A 21 -0.27 2.79 -2.35
C CYS A 21 0.90 3.34 -3.17
N ARG A 22 1.80 4.12 -2.57
CA ARG A 22 2.98 4.64 -3.27
C ARG A 22 3.90 3.53 -3.76
N GLU A 23 4.17 2.52 -2.93
CA GLU A 23 5.00 1.38 -3.34
C GLU A 23 4.33 0.53 -4.43
N ALA A 24 3.02 0.27 -4.31
CA ALA A 24 2.27 -0.50 -5.32
C ALA A 24 2.26 0.20 -6.69
N ILE A 25 2.08 1.52 -6.74
CA ILE A 25 2.06 2.28 -8.01
C ILE A 25 3.41 2.27 -8.73
N MET A 26 4.52 2.17 -8.00
CA MET A 26 5.86 2.13 -8.60
C MET A 26 6.25 0.76 -9.14
N ARG A 27 5.47 -0.30 -8.88
CA ARG A 27 5.80 -1.66 -9.32
C ARG A 27 5.79 -1.84 -10.83
N PRO A 28 4.74 -1.44 -11.56
CA PRO A 28 4.75 -1.49 -13.03
C PRO A 28 5.97 -0.83 -13.65
N ILE A 29 6.44 0.28 -13.09
CA ILE A 29 7.63 1.01 -13.57
C ILE A 29 8.90 0.20 -13.28
N ARG A 30 9.02 -0.40 -12.09
CA ARG A 30 10.15 -1.26 -11.73
C ARG A 30 10.21 -2.53 -12.59
N ASP A 31 9.06 -3.10 -12.93
CA ASP A 31 8.99 -4.27 -13.80
C ASP A 31 9.56 -3.93 -15.19
N LEU A 32 9.20 -2.76 -15.74
CA LEU A 32 9.72 -2.26 -17.01
C LEU A 32 11.22 -1.96 -16.98
N ASP A 33 11.72 -1.43 -15.86
CA ASP A 33 13.15 -1.18 -15.66
C ASP A 33 13.92 -2.50 -15.66
N GLN A 34 13.42 -3.49 -14.92
CA GLN A 34 14.03 -4.83 -14.83
C GLN A 34 13.97 -5.62 -16.13
N SER A 35 12.92 -5.43 -16.95
CA SER A 35 12.82 -6.08 -18.26
C SER A 35 13.71 -5.43 -19.33
N GLY A 36 14.37 -4.30 -19.02
CA GLY A 36 15.17 -3.54 -20.00
C GLY A 36 14.33 -2.82 -21.04
N SER A 37 13.03 -2.63 -20.76
CA SER A 37 12.07 -1.98 -21.67
C SER A 37 12.02 -0.45 -21.49
N LEU A 38 12.76 0.09 -20.52
CA LEU A 38 12.95 1.54 -20.37
C LEU A 38 14.14 2.00 -21.22
N GLN A 39 13.90 2.33 -22.50
CA GLN A 39 14.90 3.01 -23.33
C GLN A 39 14.56 4.49 -23.51
N ARG A 40 15.60 5.31 -23.67
CA ARG A 40 15.47 6.76 -23.76
C ARG A 40 14.87 7.14 -25.11
N GLY A 41 13.63 7.63 -25.09
CA GLY A 41 12.89 8.04 -26.29
C GLY A 41 11.73 7.13 -26.67
N ASP A 42 11.48 6.07 -25.90
CA ASP A 42 10.32 5.19 -26.10
C ASP A 42 9.04 5.79 -25.53
N ASN A 43 7.92 5.53 -26.21
CA ASN A 43 6.59 5.65 -25.62
C ASN A 43 6.40 4.48 -24.66
N ILE A 44 6.74 4.71 -23.39
CA ILE A 44 6.63 3.70 -22.34
C ILE A 44 5.15 3.51 -22.00
N GLU A 45 4.59 2.36 -22.35
CA GLU A 45 3.28 1.94 -21.89
C GLU A 45 3.42 1.23 -20.54
N VAL A 46 2.97 1.90 -19.48
CA VAL A 46 2.95 1.34 -18.14
C VAL A 46 1.65 0.55 -17.94
N ARG A 47 1.75 -0.72 -17.56
CA ARG A 47 0.57 -1.53 -17.24
C ARG A 47 -0.19 -0.91 -16.04
N PRO A 48 -1.52 -1.06 -15.98
CA PRO A 48 -2.27 -0.65 -14.79
C PRO A 48 -1.81 -1.43 -13.55
N VAL A 49 -1.92 -0.77 -12.40
CA VAL A 49 -1.67 -1.38 -11.09
C VAL A 49 -2.76 -2.42 -10.83
N SER A 50 -2.35 -3.57 -10.30
CA SER A 50 -3.20 -4.72 -9.99
C SER A 50 -3.15 -5.05 -8.51
N LEU A 51 -4.08 -5.89 -8.02
CA LEU A 51 -4.07 -6.37 -6.63
C LEU A 51 -2.73 -7.03 -6.25
N GLU A 52 -2.08 -7.71 -7.19
CA GLU A 52 -0.80 -8.38 -6.95
C GLU A 52 0.31 -7.39 -6.59
N ASP A 53 0.29 -6.19 -7.15
CA ASP A 53 1.22 -5.12 -6.78
C ASP A 53 1.09 -4.74 -5.30
N TYR A 54 -0.14 -4.66 -4.81
CA TYR A 54 -0.41 -4.41 -3.40
C TYR A 54 0.02 -5.59 -2.53
N THR A 55 -0.28 -6.83 -2.92
CA THR A 55 0.11 -8.03 -2.16
C THR A 55 1.64 -8.12 -1.99
N ILE A 56 2.40 -7.85 -3.04
CA ILE A 56 3.86 -7.92 -2.93
C ILE A 56 4.42 -6.67 -2.20
N SER A 57 3.75 -5.51 -2.25
CA SER A 57 4.13 -4.33 -1.45
C SER A 57 3.82 -4.49 0.04
N LEU A 58 2.73 -5.18 0.40
CA LEU A 58 2.38 -5.54 1.78
C LEU A 58 3.47 -6.40 2.46
N ASN A 59 4.19 -7.23 1.70
CA ASN A 59 5.32 -7.99 2.26
C ASN A 59 6.49 -7.11 2.72
N LYS A 60 6.58 -5.85 2.24
CA LYS A 60 7.65 -4.92 2.57
C LYS A 60 7.26 -3.90 3.64
N ILE A 61 5.98 -3.56 3.71
CA ILE A 61 5.47 -2.53 4.60
C ILE A 61 4.85 -3.24 5.80
N LYS A 62 5.33 -2.91 7.00
CA LYS A 62 4.72 -3.37 8.24
C LYS A 62 3.90 -2.24 8.84
N PRO A 63 2.79 -2.54 9.55
CA PRO A 63 2.04 -1.52 10.27
C PRO A 63 2.96 -0.83 11.26
N THR A 64 2.94 0.51 11.27
CA THR A 64 3.80 1.31 12.16
C THR A 64 3.18 1.47 13.54
N VAL A 65 1.85 1.41 13.63
CA VAL A 65 1.11 1.51 14.88
C VAL A 65 0.97 0.12 15.49
N GLY A 66 1.44 -0.03 16.73
CA GLY A 66 1.26 -1.27 17.48
C GLY A 66 -0.20 -1.46 17.91
N LYS A 67 -0.63 -2.71 18.13
CA LYS A 67 -2.00 -3.03 18.61
C LYS A 67 -2.40 -2.22 19.85
N GLU A 68 -1.48 -2.00 20.79
CA GLU A 68 -1.74 -1.19 21.98
C GLU A 68 -2.04 0.29 21.70
N GLU A 69 -1.48 0.88 20.64
CA GLU A 69 -1.82 2.24 20.25
C GLU A 69 -3.19 2.28 19.55
N LEU A 70 -3.52 1.28 18.75
CA LEU A 70 -4.85 1.16 18.14
C LEU A 70 -5.94 1.03 19.20
N ASP A 71 -5.74 0.18 20.21
CA ASP A 71 -6.70 0.00 21.30
C ASP A 71 -6.96 1.32 22.06
N LYS A 72 -5.90 2.11 22.31
CA LYS A 72 -6.02 3.43 22.95
C LYS A 72 -6.74 4.44 22.07
N PHE A 73 -6.49 4.42 20.76
CA PHE A 73 -7.20 5.28 19.82
C PHE A 73 -8.69 4.91 19.74
N GLU A 74 -9.03 3.63 19.75
CA GLU A 74 -10.42 3.15 19.78
C GLU A 74 -11.13 3.52 21.08
N GLU A 75 -10.48 3.36 22.24
CA GLU A 75 -11.01 3.82 23.53
C GLU A 75 -11.26 5.33 23.52
N TRP A 76 -10.31 6.11 23.00
CA TRP A 76 -10.44 7.55 22.89
C TRP A 76 -11.59 7.95 21.94
N LEU A 77 -11.72 7.30 20.78
CA LEU A 77 -12.84 7.53 19.86
C LEU A 77 -14.19 7.16 20.48
N LYS A 78 -14.25 6.10 21.28
CA LYS A 78 -15.46 5.72 22.01
C LYS A 78 -15.85 6.76 23.08
N GLU A 79 -14.86 7.42 23.68
CA GLU A 79 -15.08 8.41 24.74
C GLU A 79 -15.33 9.83 24.19
N TYR A 80 -14.73 10.20 23.05
CA TYR A 80 -14.74 11.59 22.53
C TYR A 80 -15.10 11.75 21.05
N GLY A 81 -15.20 10.66 20.27
CA GLY A 81 -15.24 10.67 18.80
C GLY A 81 -16.64 10.76 18.17
N GLY A 82 -17.57 11.49 18.78
CA GLY A 82 -18.95 11.64 18.31
C GLY A 82 -19.10 12.15 16.88
#